data_AF-A0A6B1GXA3-F1
#
_entry.id   AF-A0A6B1GXA3-F1
#
_cell.length_a   1.000
_cell.length_b   1.000
_cell.length_c   1.000
_cell.angle_alpha   90.00
_cell.angle_beta   90.00
_cell.angle_gamma   90.00
#
_symmetry.space_group_name_H-M   'P 1'
#
loop_
_entity.id
_entity.type
_entity.pdbx_description
1 polymer ?
#
loop_
_entity_poly.entity_id
_entity_poly.type
_entity_poly.pdbx_seq_one_letter_code
_entity_poly.pdbx_strand_id
1 'polypeptide(L)'
;MAAPGAVPRRDRARSGGAAAARAASGTDHERRFGQPNQIFRNLGDGRFEDVSSLGGPAFRAYEVSRGAAFGDVDNDGDTDVLITNNNGPARLLLNLTGQDNGWIGLRLVIADGKRDAVGSLVRVRLTGGRTITRRVRAAMSYASSSDPRVLIGLGDAGVEEVRVFWLGGAEESFGALSPRTYHELRQGESRQ
;
A
#
# COMPACT_ATOMS: atom_id res chain seq x y z
N MET A 1 22.20 -25.73 -85.74
CA MET A 1 21.25 -24.60 -85.61
C MET A 1 20.53 -24.77 -84.28
N ALA A 2 21.04 -24.14 -83.21
CA ALA A 2 20.50 -24.25 -81.86
C ALA A 2 19.87 -22.91 -81.48
N ALA A 3 18.60 -22.93 -81.08
CA ALA A 3 17.87 -21.76 -80.57
C ALA A 3 18.14 -21.61 -79.06
N PRO A 4 18.26 -20.37 -78.53
CA PRO A 4 18.48 -20.13 -77.11
C PRO A 4 17.14 -19.93 -76.38
N GLY A 5 17.03 -20.37 -75.13
CA GLY A 5 15.85 -19.99 -74.35
C GLY A 5 15.79 -20.48 -72.91
N ALA A 6 15.80 -19.50 -72.01
CA ALA A 6 15.21 -19.46 -70.67
C ALA A 6 16.11 -19.85 -69.46
N VAL A 7 16.60 -18.78 -68.81
CA VAL A 7 17.18 -18.75 -67.47
C VAL A 7 16.05 -18.89 -66.43
N PRO A 8 16.13 -19.78 -65.43
CA PRO A 8 15.11 -19.90 -64.40
C PRO A 8 15.20 -18.72 -63.41
N ARG A 9 14.06 -18.06 -63.17
CA ARG A 9 13.92 -17.02 -62.14
C ARG A 9 14.06 -17.66 -60.75
N ARG A 10 15.05 -17.19 -59.97
CA ARG A 10 15.18 -17.53 -58.54
C ARG A 10 14.09 -16.80 -57.77
N ASP A 11 13.08 -17.53 -57.30
CA ASP A 11 12.17 -17.04 -56.28
C ASP A 11 12.94 -16.89 -54.96
N ARG A 12 13.25 -15.65 -54.60
CA ARG A 12 13.67 -15.30 -53.24
C ARG A 12 12.45 -15.40 -52.33
N ALA A 13 12.25 -16.57 -51.73
CA ALA A 13 11.43 -16.71 -50.54
C ALA A 13 12.00 -15.78 -49.46
N ARG A 14 11.28 -14.68 -49.17
CA ARG A 14 11.53 -13.88 -47.97
C ARG A 14 11.21 -14.77 -46.77
N SER A 15 12.22 -15.30 -46.11
CA SER A 15 12.11 -15.82 -44.76
C SER A 15 11.90 -14.63 -43.80
N GLY A 16 10.68 -14.11 -43.78
CA GLY A 16 10.20 -13.22 -42.74
C GLY A 16 10.02 -14.06 -41.48
N GLY A 17 10.97 -13.95 -40.56
CA GLY A 17 10.80 -14.49 -39.21
C GLY A 17 9.54 -13.89 -38.61
N ALA A 18 8.55 -14.73 -38.36
CA ALA A 18 7.43 -14.39 -37.50
C ALA A 18 7.94 -14.35 -36.06
N ALA A 19 8.65 -13.27 -35.72
CA ALA A 19 8.75 -12.86 -34.34
C ALA A 19 7.33 -12.45 -33.94
N ALA A 20 6.69 -13.30 -33.14
CA ALA A 20 5.39 -13.03 -32.55
C ALA A 20 5.51 -11.77 -31.67
N ALA A 21 5.22 -10.61 -32.25
CA ALA A 21 4.94 -9.40 -31.51
C ALA A 21 3.62 -9.63 -30.77
N ARG A 22 3.70 -10.11 -29.52
CA ARG A 22 2.60 -9.97 -28.59
C ARG A 22 2.31 -8.47 -28.50
N ALA A 23 1.16 -8.05 -29.00
CA ALA A 23 0.68 -6.69 -28.80
C ALA A 23 0.56 -6.45 -27.30
N ALA A 24 1.53 -5.75 -26.72
CA ALA A 24 1.39 -5.21 -25.38
C ALA A 24 0.24 -4.20 -25.45
N SER A 25 -0.91 -4.58 -24.89
CA SER A 25 -2.03 -3.68 -24.64
C SER A 25 -1.55 -2.58 -23.70
N GLY A 26 -1.51 -1.35 -24.20
CA GLY A 26 -1.10 -0.17 -23.45
C GLY A 26 -1.15 1.06 -24.34
N THR A 27 -1.50 2.20 -23.76
CA THR A 27 -1.43 3.51 -24.41
C THR A 27 0.03 3.86 -24.77
N ASP A 28 0.23 4.79 -25.70
CA ASP A 28 1.58 5.31 -26.01
C ASP A 28 2.30 5.85 -24.76
N HIS A 29 1.54 6.46 -23.86
CA HIS A 29 2.01 6.98 -22.58
C HIS A 29 2.54 5.87 -21.65
N GLU A 30 1.81 4.76 -21.49
CA GLU A 30 2.24 3.61 -20.69
C GLU A 30 3.47 2.93 -21.27
N ARG A 31 3.56 2.82 -22.60
CA ARG A 31 4.75 2.23 -23.26
C ARG A 31 6.03 3.03 -23.00
N ARG A 32 5.92 4.35 -22.90
CA ARG A 32 7.08 5.24 -22.78
C ARG A 32 7.51 5.48 -21.33
N PHE A 33 6.57 5.52 -20.40
CA PHE A 33 6.81 5.94 -19.02
C PHE A 33 6.32 4.96 -17.95
N GLY A 34 5.66 3.88 -18.36
CA GLY A 34 5.11 2.88 -17.45
C GLY A 34 6.18 2.03 -16.80
N GLN A 35 5.98 1.69 -15.53
CA GLN A 35 6.84 0.80 -14.76
C GLN A 35 5.95 -0.07 -13.87
N PRO A 36 6.39 -1.30 -13.53
CA PRO A 36 5.74 -2.08 -12.49
C PRO A 36 5.92 -1.40 -11.13
N ASN A 37 4.86 -1.40 -10.34
CA ASN A 37 4.95 -1.03 -8.92
C ASN A 37 5.82 -2.05 -8.17
N GLN A 38 6.45 -1.62 -7.07
CA GLN A 38 7.31 -2.48 -6.26
C GLN A 38 6.88 -2.51 -4.79
N ILE A 39 7.05 -3.66 -4.13
CA ILE A 39 6.84 -3.85 -2.70
C ILE A 39 8.16 -4.30 -2.08
N PHE A 40 8.57 -3.63 -1.01
CA PHE A 40 9.76 -3.99 -0.26
C PHE A 40 9.41 -4.35 1.18
N ARG A 41 9.72 -5.59 1.58
CA ARG A 41 9.54 -6.06 2.97
C ARG A 41 10.77 -5.68 3.79
N ASN A 42 10.56 -4.90 4.86
CA ASN A 42 11.60 -4.60 5.83
C ASN A 42 11.94 -5.85 6.66
N LEU A 43 13.21 -6.25 6.68
CA LEU A 43 13.70 -7.43 7.41
C LEU A 43 14.09 -7.15 8.86
N GLY A 44 14.04 -5.88 9.30
CA GLY A 44 14.29 -5.45 10.68
C GLY A 44 15.75 -5.11 11.00
N ASP A 45 16.67 -5.35 10.08
CA ASP A 45 18.11 -5.12 10.22
C ASP A 45 18.64 -4.06 9.23
N GLY A 46 17.75 -3.17 8.78
CA GLY A 46 18.05 -2.15 7.78
C GLY A 46 18.07 -2.68 6.34
N ARG A 47 17.88 -3.99 6.13
CA ARG A 47 17.73 -4.57 4.79
C ARG A 47 16.26 -4.68 4.38
N PHE A 48 16.06 -4.70 3.07
CA PHE A 48 14.77 -4.84 2.43
C PHE A 48 14.82 -5.92 1.36
N GLU A 49 13.75 -6.69 1.25
CA GLU A 49 13.55 -7.71 0.25
C GLU A 49 12.47 -7.27 -0.74
N ASP A 50 12.75 -7.36 -2.04
CA ASP A 50 11.73 -7.15 -3.08
C ASP A 50 10.76 -8.34 -3.07
N VAL A 51 9.52 -8.07 -2.67
CA VAL A 51 8.41 -9.03 -2.61
C VAL A 51 7.32 -8.69 -3.63
N SER A 52 7.63 -7.89 -4.66
CA SER A 52 6.67 -7.46 -5.68
C SER A 52 6.02 -8.62 -6.42
N SER A 53 6.72 -9.75 -6.54
CA SER A 53 6.18 -10.99 -7.12
C SER A 53 5.00 -11.57 -6.32
N LEU A 54 4.93 -11.29 -5.02
CA LEU A 54 3.86 -11.73 -4.11
C LEU A 54 2.65 -10.78 -4.11
N GLY A 55 2.79 -9.55 -4.61
CA GLY A 55 1.73 -8.54 -4.61
C GLY A 55 0.57 -8.78 -5.58
N GLY A 56 0.62 -9.86 -6.36
CA GLY A 56 -0.42 -10.19 -7.33
C GLY A 56 -0.30 -9.45 -8.67
N PRO A 57 -1.33 -9.50 -9.53
CA PRO A 57 -1.26 -9.01 -10.92
C PRO A 57 -0.99 -7.51 -11.06
N ALA A 58 -1.44 -6.68 -10.11
CA ALA A 58 -1.29 -5.23 -10.17
C ALA A 58 0.19 -4.79 -10.17
N PHE A 59 1.07 -5.54 -9.49
CA PHE A 59 2.51 -5.25 -9.43
C PHE A 59 3.28 -5.72 -10.68
N ARG A 60 2.60 -6.39 -11.62
CA ARG A 60 3.16 -6.73 -12.93
C ARG A 60 2.69 -5.82 -14.05
N ALA A 61 1.71 -4.95 -13.77
CA ALA A 61 1.18 -4.02 -14.75
C ALA A 61 2.20 -2.91 -15.02
N TYR A 62 2.41 -2.57 -16.29
CA TYR A 62 3.23 -1.43 -16.69
C TYR A 62 2.34 -0.18 -16.74
N GLU A 63 2.30 0.55 -15.63
CA GLU A 63 1.43 1.72 -15.46
C GLU A 63 2.24 2.96 -15.07
N VAL A 64 1.66 4.14 -15.29
CA VAL A 64 2.28 5.41 -14.88
C VAL A 64 1.70 5.82 -13.52
N SER A 65 2.01 5.02 -12.48
CA SER A 65 1.55 5.27 -11.12
C SER A 65 2.20 6.52 -10.53
N ARG A 66 1.41 7.41 -9.94
CA ARG A 66 1.88 8.69 -9.39
C ARG A 66 1.40 9.02 -8.00
N GLY A 67 0.32 8.38 -7.53
CA GLY A 67 -0.15 8.53 -6.16
C GLY A 67 -0.42 7.18 -5.51
N ALA A 68 -0.27 7.13 -4.19
CA ALA A 68 -0.60 5.96 -3.37
C ALA A 68 -1.17 6.44 -2.04
N ALA A 69 -2.44 6.10 -1.77
CA ALA A 69 -3.08 6.31 -0.49
C ALA A 69 -3.21 4.98 0.24
N PHE A 70 -2.95 5.01 1.54
CA PHE A 70 -2.99 3.83 2.41
C PHE A 70 -4.14 3.98 3.40
N GLY A 71 -4.78 2.88 3.75
CA GLY A 71 -5.86 2.83 4.73
C GLY A 71 -6.40 1.43 4.85
N ASP A 72 -7.31 1.22 5.77
CA ASP A 72 -8.07 -0.03 5.91
C ASP A 72 -9.50 0.30 5.45
N VAL A 73 -9.77 0.01 4.17
CA VAL A 73 -10.94 0.54 3.47
C VAL A 73 -12.20 -0.24 3.84
N ASP A 74 -12.06 -1.54 4.08
CA ASP A 74 -13.16 -2.41 4.49
C ASP A 74 -13.23 -2.65 6.01
N ASN A 75 -12.27 -2.13 6.77
CA ASN A 75 -12.19 -2.17 8.24
C ASN A 75 -11.95 -3.58 8.80
N ASP A 76 -11.14 -4.38 8.11
CA ASP A 76 -10.84 -5.76 8.48
C ASP A 76 -9.55 -5.91 9.31
N GLY A 77 -8.78 -4.82 9.47
CA GLY A 77 -7.58 -4.77 10.28
C GLY A 77 -6.28 -4.91 9.52
N ASP A 78 -6.32 -4.84 8.20
CA ASP A 78 -5.15 -4.85 7.36
C ASP A 78 -5.03 -3.56 6.50
N THR A 79 -3.87 -3.34 5.86
CA THR A 79 -3.64 -2.09 5.12
C THR A 79 -3.81 -2.31 3.62
N ASP A 80 -4.84 -1.68 3.07
CA ASP A 80 -5.11 -1.52 1.66
C ASP A 80 -4.33 -0.38 1.02
N VAL A 81 -4.29 -0.40 -0.31
CA VAL A 81 -3.63 0.62 -1.11
C VAL A 81 -4.51 1.05 -2.27
N LEU A 82 -4.78 2.35 -2.37
CA LEU A 82 -5.35 2.96 -3.57
C LEU A 82 -4.23 3.63 -4.37
N ILE A 83 -3.99 3.16 -5.59
CA ILE A 83 -3.00 3.69 -6.52
C ILE A 83 -3.69 4.49 -7.62
N THR A 84 -3.18 5.70 -7.90
CA THR A 84 -3.63 6.52 -9.02
C THR A 84 -2.62 6.46 -10.17
N ASN A 85 -3.15 6.28 -11.38
CA ASN A 85 -2.37 6.13 -12.61
C ASN A 85 -2.68 7.26 -13.58
N ASN A 86 -1.64 7.89 -14.12
CA ASN A 86 -1.82 8.91 -15.16
C ASN A 86 -2.30 8.26 -16.47
N ASN A 87 -3.41 8.76 -17.02
CA ASN A 87 -4.05 8.22 -18.23
C ASN A 87 -4.44 6.73 -18.11
N GLY A 88 -4.64 6.23 -16.89
CA GLY A 88 -5.04 4.87 -16.62
C GLY A 88 -6.07 4.80 -15.49
N PRO A 89 -6.62 3.61 -15.20
CA PRO A 89 -7.56 3.44 -14.10
C PRO A 89 -6.86 3.57 -12.74
N ALA A 90 -7.60 4.01 -11.72
CA ALA A 90 -7.18 3.78 -10.34
C ALA A 90 -7.20 2.28 -10.01
N ARG A 91 -6.31 1.85 -9.12
CA ARG A 91 -6.24 0.47 -8.62
C ARG A 91 -6.46 0.48 -7.12
N LEU A 92 -7.57 -0.10 -6.65
CA LEU A 92 -7.75 -0.44 -5.24
C LEU A 92 -7.22 -1.85 -5.02
N LEU A 93 -6.23 -1.98 -4.15
CA LEU A 93 -5.61 -3.24 -3.77
C LEU A 93 -6.04 -3.53 -2.34
N LEU A 94 -6.90 -4.54 -2.19
CA LEU A 94 -7.25 -5.06 -0.88
C LEU A 94 -6.14 -5.98 -0.42
N ASN A 95 -5.61 -5.73 0.77
CA ASN A 95 -4.76 -6.72 1.40
C ASN A 95 -5.66 -7.83 1.98
N LEU A 96 -5.15 -9.06 1.96
CA LEU A 96 -5.89 -10.26 2.37
C LEU A 96 -4.99 -11.19 3.19
N THR A 97 -3.90 -10.63 3.73
CA THR A 97 -2.84 -11.41 4.37
C THR A 97 -2.92 -11.21 5.87
N GLY A 98 -3.06 -12.32 6.60
CA GLY A 98 -3.00 -12.29 8.06
C GLY A 98 -4.32 -11.89 8.72
N GLN A 99 -5.46 -12.18 8.09
CA GLN A 99 -6.81 -11.93 8.60
C GLN A 99 -7.08 -12.53 9.99
N ASP A 100 -6.35 -13.58 10.36
CA ASP A 100 -6.46 -14.22 11.67
C ASP A 100 -5.67 -13.51 12.78
N ASN A 101 -4.82 -12.54 12.45
CA ASN A 101 -4.03 -11.82 13.46
C ASN A 101 -4.90 -10.84 14.25
N GLY A 102 -4.54 -10.60 15.51
CA GLY A 102 -5.09 -9.48 16.27
C GLY A 102 -4.63 -8.13 15.70
N TRP A 103 -5.48 -7.12 15.80
CA TRP A 103 -5.18 -5.74 15.41
C TRP A 103 -5.95 -4.76 16.30
N ILE A 104 -5.57 -3.49 16.33
CA ILE A 104 -6.43 -2.39 16.80
C ILE A 104 -6.33 -1.22 15.84
N GLY A 105 -7.48 -0.61 15.56
CA GLY A 105 -7.57 0.63 14.83
C GLY A 105 -7.86 1.79 15.78
N LEU A 106 -7.16 2.91 15.63
CA LEU A 106 -7.28 4.05 16.53
C LEU A 106 -7.59 5.32 15.73
N ARG A 107 -8.78 5.89 15.94
CA ARG A 107 -9.13 7.23 15.47
C ARG A 107 -8.89 8.21 16.61
N LEU A 108 -7.90 9.08 16.47
CA LEU A 108 -7.62 10.10 17.47
C LEU A 108 -8.28 11.41 17.04
N VAL A 109 -9.13 11.99 17.89
CA VAL A 109 -9.82 13.25 17.63
C VAL A 109 -9.51 14.28 18.71
N ILE A 110 -9.48 15.56 18.35
CA ILE A 110 -9.33 16.65 19.32
C ILE A 110 -10.54 16.74 20.25
N ALA A 111 -10.47 17.56 21.30
CA ALA A 111 -11.48 17.62 22.36
C ALA A 111 -12.92 17.88 21.86
N ASP A 112 -13.10 18.68 20.80
CA ASP A 112 -14.43 18.93 20.22
C ASP A 112 -14.95 17.78 19.33
N GLY A 113 -14.11 16.78 19.03
CA GLY A 113 -14.38 15.63 18.16
C GLY A 113 -14.52 15.94 16.68
N LYS A 114 -14.34 17.19 16.26
CA LYS A 114 -14.63 17.63 14.88
C LYS A 114 -13.47 17.39 13.94
N ARG A 115 -12.26 17.19 14.46
CA ARG A 115 -11.04 17.03 13.66
C ARG A 115 -10.19 15.88 14.17
N ASP A 116 -9.61 15.14 13.25
CA ASP A 116 -8.58 14.17 13.58
C ASP A 116 -7.35 14.91 14.15
N ALA A 117 -6.74 14.32 15.17
CA ALA A 117 -5.64 14.91 15.91
C ALA A 117 -4.29 14.74 15.19
N VAL A 118 -4.21 15.16 13.92
CA VAL A 118 -3.02 15.04 13.06
C VAL A 118 -1.78 15.60 13.76
N GLY A 119 -0.67 14.87 13.68
CA GLY A 119 0.60 15.19 14.34
C GLY A 119 0.76 14.57 15.73
N SER A 120 -0.34 14.17 16.39
CA SER A 120 -0.30 13.46 17.67
C SER A 120 0.37 12.10 17.52
N LEU A 121 1.05 11.65 18.58
CA LEU A 121 1.67 10.33 18.66
C LEU A 121 0.81 9.41 19.51
N VAL A 122 0.77 8.14 19.12
CA VAL A 122 0.25 7.06 19.95
C VAL A 122 1.34 6.05 20.19
N ARG A 123 1.52 5.67 21.46
CA ARG A 123 2.38 4.60 21.92
C ARG A 123 1.51 3.50 22.47
N VAL A 124 1.66 2.30 21.94
CA VAL A 124 0.93 1.11 22.37
C VAL A 124 1.92 0.11 22.94
N ARG A 125 1.75 -0.23 24.21
CA ARG A 125 2.48 -1.31 24.88
C ARG A 125 1.66 -2.60 24.73
N LEU A 126 2.28 -3.62 24.15
CA LEU A 126 1.69 -4.93 23.94
C LEU A 126 2.05 -5.88 25.07
N THR A 127 1.24 -6.92 25.25
CA THR A 127 1.62 -8.05 26.11
C THR A 127 2.94 -8.66 25.64
N GLY A 128 3.84 -8.93 26.59
CA GLY A 128 5.19 -9.39 26.27
C GLY A 128 6.21 -8.27 26.04
N GLY A 129 5.84 -7.01 26.29
CA GLY A 129 6.77 -5.89 26.45
C GLY A 129 7.13 -5.14 25.16
N ARG A 130 6.68 -5.59 23.98
CA ARG A 130 6.88 -4.86 22.72
C ARG A 130 6.11 -3.54 22.76
N THR A 131 6.77 -2.45 22.40
CA THR A 131 6.13 -1.12 22.28
C THR A 131 6.13 -0.66 20.82
N ILE A 132 4.97 -0.23 20.33
CA ILE A 132 4.80 0.31 18.99
C ILE A 132 4.44 1.79 19.10
N THR A 133 5.16 2.65 18.39
CA THR A 133 4.83 4.08 18.29
C THR A 133 4.41 4.43 16.87
N ARG A 134 3.34 5.20 16.73
CA ARG A 134 2.80 5.69 15.46
C ARG A 134 2.39 7.16 15.60
N ARG A 135 2.32 7.86 14.46
CA ARG A 135 1.85 9.25 14.37
C ARG A 135 0.56 9.27 13.57
N VAL A 136 -0.41 10.06 14.01
CA VAL A 136 -1.60 10.40 13.21
C VAL A 136 -1.15 11.27 12.04
N ARG A 137 -1.26 10.74 10.82
CA ARG A 137 -0.86 11.42 9.59
C ARG A 137 -1.79 11.04 8.47
N ALA A 138 -2.16 12.03 7.66
CA ALA A 138 -2.90 11.82 6.43
C ALA A 138 -2.01 12.07 5.19
N ALA A 139 -0.99 12.91 5.31
CA ALA A 139 -0.12 13.25 4.18
C ALA A 139 0.96 12.18 3.95
N MET A 140 0.77 11.34 2.94
CA MET A 140 1.74 10.37 2.45
C MET A 140 1.65 10.23 0.92
N SER A 141 2.77 9.86 0.31
CA SER A 141 2.93 9.77 -1.14
C SER A 141 2.72 11.10 -1.88
N TYR A 142 2.84 11.07 -3.21
CA TYR A 142 2.69 12.25 -4.06
C TYR A 142 1.22 12.51 -4.36
N ALA A 143 0.78 13.77 -4.18
CA ALA A 143 -0.58 14.24 -4.45
C ALA A 143 -1.70 13.32 -3.89
N SER A 144 -1.45 12.70 -2.73
CA SER A 144 -2.31 11.70 -2.12
C SER A 144 -2.52 12.01 -0.64
N SER A 145 -3.65 11.54 -0.09
CA SER A 145 -3.94 11.55 1.34
C SER A 145 -4.38 10.16 1.76
N SER A 146 -3.77 9.64 2.81
CA SER A 146 -4.07 8.37 3.46
C SER A 146 -5.11 8.53 4.56
N ASP A 147 -5.69 7.42 4.98
CA ASP A 147 -6.53 7.33 6.17
C ASP A 147 -5.75 7.80 7.41
N PRO A 148 -6.26 8.78 8.19
CA PRO A 148 -5.58 9.27 9.38
C PRO A 148 -5.65 8.30 10.56
N ARG A 149 -6.52 7.28 10.52
CA ARG A 149 -6.62 6.28 11.59
C ARG A 149 -5.32 5.48 11.69
N VAL A 150 -4.87 5.25 12.92
CA VAL A 150 -3.68 4.47 13.19
C VAL A 150 -4.06 3.01 13.32
N LEU A 151 -3.54 2.18 12.43
CA LEU A 151 -3.67 0.72 12.51
C LEU A 151 -2.41 0.10 13.12
N ILE A 152 -2.60 -0.81 14.08
CA ILE A 152 -1.53 -1.57 14.73
C ILE A 152 -1.89 -3.06 14.71
N GLY A 153 -1.10 -3.84 13.97
CA GLY A 153 -1.13 -5.29 14.05
C GLY A 153 -0.53 -5.79 15.36
N LEU A 154 -1.26 -6.65 16.05
CA LEU A 154 -0.91 -7.24 17.33
C LEU A 154 -0.32 -8.66 17.19
N GLY A 155 -0.65 -9.37 16.11
CA GLY A 155 -0.41 -10.81 16.04
C GLY A 155 -1.22 -11.52 17.12
N ASP A 156 -0.58 -12.36 17.92
CA ASP A 156 -1.21 -13.05 19.06
C ASP A 156 -1.19 -12.22 20.37
N ALA A 157 -0.58 -11.04 20.36
CA ALA A 157 -0.46 -10.22 21.56
C ALA A 157 -1.76 -9.47 21.90
N GLY A 158 -1.95 -9.17 23.19
CA GLY A 158 -2.93 -8.21 23.68
C GLY A 158 -2.35 -6.79 23.80
N VAL A 159 -3.22 -5.85 24.16
CA VAL A 159 -2.85 -4.45 24.43
C VAL A 159 -2.83 -4.23 25.94
N GLU A 160 -1.69 -3.79 26.49
CA GLU A 160 -1.57 -3.46 27.91
C GLU A 160 -1.87 -1.99 28.19
N GLU A 161 -1.39 -1.09 27.32
CA GLU A 161 -1.58 0.35 27.48
C GLU A 161 -1.58 1.04 26.11
N VAL A 162 -2.54 1.93 25.89
CA VAL A 162 -2.51 2.94 24.83
C VAL A 162 -2.30 4.32 25.44
N ARG A 163 -1.20 4.97 25.06
CA ARG A 163 -0.83 6.30 25.53
C ARG A 163 -0.76 7.26 24.35
N VAL A 164 -1.43 8.41 24.45
CA VAL A 164 -1.48 9.43 23.42
C VAL A 164 -0.72 10.67 23.87
N PHE A 165 0.15 11.16 22.99
CA PHE A 165 0.84 12.44 23.14
C PHE A 165 0.24 13.39 22.10
N TRP A 166 -0.61 14.30 22.56
CA TRP A 166 -1.34 15.23 21.72
C TRP A 166 -0.42 16.30 21.15
N LEU A 167 -0.75 16.84 19.97
CA LEU A 167 0.02 17.91 19.33
C LEU A 167 0.22 19.14 20.25
N GLY A 168 -0.72 19.41 21.15
CA GLY A 168 -0.64 20.48 22.15
C GLY A 168 0.26 20.19 23.36
N GLY A 169 0.93 19.03 23.41
CA GLY A 169 1.84 18.64 24.48
C GLY A 169 1.17 17.90 25.65
N ALA A 170 -0.17 17.85 25.69
CA ALA A 170 -0.89 17.03 26.66
C ALA A 170 -0.60 15.54 26.43
N GLU A 171 -0.64 14.76 27.50
CA GLU A 171 -0.42 13.31 27.47
C GLU A 171 -1.53 12.60 28.24
N GLU A 172 -2.05 11.52 27.66
CA GLU A 172 -3.19 10.79 28.18
C GLU A 172 -3.01 9.27 28.03
N SER A 173 -3.48 8.50 29.02
CA SER A 173 -3.51 7.05 28.95
C SER A 173 -4.96 6.56 28.82
N PHE A 174 -5.20 5.65 27.89
CA PHE A 174 -6.50 5.04 27.61
C PHE A 174 -6.55 3.58 28.10
N GLY A 175 -5.48 3.09 28.73
CA GLY A 175 -5.39 1.73 29.25
C GLY A 175 -5.40 0.66 28.15
N ALA A 176 -5.82 -0.54 28.52
CA ALA A 176 -5.99 -1.67 27.59
C ALA A 176 -7.22 -1.48 26.70
N LEU A 177 -7.11 -1.85 25.44
CA LEU A 177 -8.22 -1.81 24.46
C LEU A 177 -8.46 -3.19 23.86
N SER A 178 -9.72 -3.49 23.55
CA SER A 178 -10.11 -4.75 22.91
C SER A 178 -9.51 -4.87 21.51
N PRO A 179 -8.97 -6.05 21.14
CA PRO A 179 -8.47 -6.28 19.79
C PRO A 179 -9.61 -6.41 18.76
N ARG A 180 -9.23 -6.41 17.48
CA ARG A 180 -10.06 -6.61 16.28
C ARG A 180 -11.21 -5.61 16.15
N THR A 181 -10.94 -4.36 16.50
CA THR A 181 -11.92 -3.28 16.35
C THR A 181 -11.22 -1.93 16.27
N TYR A 182 -11.98 -0.96 15.74
CA TYR A 182 -11.65 0.45 15.85
C TYR A 182 -12.09 1.03 17.20
N HIS A 183 -11.28 1.95 17.72
CA HIS A 183 -11.57 2.77 18.90
C HIS A 183 -11.40 4.25 18.53
N GLU A 184 -12.37 5.07 18.91
CA GLU A 184 -12.21 6.54 18.89
C GLU A 184 -11.64 7.00 20.23
N LEU A 185 -10.50 7.66 20.20
CA LEU A 185 -9.84 8.24 21.37
C LEU A 185 -9.92 9.76 21.26
N ARG A 186 -10.61 10.38 22.21
CA ARG A 186 -10.82 11.83 22.25
C ARG A 186 -9.93 12.46 23.30
N GLN A 187 -9.32 13.58 22.93
CA GLN A 187 -8.53 14.38 23.87
C GLN A 187 -9.40 14.85 25.06
N GLY A 188 -8.94 14.59 26.27
CA GLY A 188 -9.63 14.93 27.53
C GLY A 188 -10.55 13.82 28.06
N GLU A 189 -10.65 12.68 27.38
CA GLU A 189 -11.50 11.54 27.79
C GLU A 189 -10.69 10.34 28.27
N SER A 190 -9.42 10.52 28.67
CA SER A 190 -8.67 9.45 29.32
C SER A 190 -9.38 8.95 30.59
N ARG A 191 -9.28 7.64 30.81
CA ARG A 191 -9.71 7.03 32.06
C ARG A 191 -8.59 7.25 33.08
N GLN A 192 -8.88 7.96 34.16
CA GLN A 192 -7.99 8.01 35.33
C GLN A 192 -7.93 6.65 36.03
#